data_AF-A0A962E9Q3-F1
#
_entry.id   AF-A0A962E9Q3-F1
#
_cell.length_a   1.000
_cell.length_b   1.000
_cell.length_c   1.000
_cell.angle_alpha   90.00
_cell.angle_beta   90.00
_cell.angle_gamma   90.00
#
_symmetry.space_group_name_H-M   'P 1'
#
loop_
_entity.id
_entity.type
_entity.pdbx_description
1 polymer ?
#
loop_
_entity_poly.entity_id
_entity_poly.type
_entity_poly.pdbx_seq_one_letter_code
_entity_poly.pdbx_strand_id
1 'polypeptide(L)'
;VIDSAIANMRQGMEAGVVQPRVLMGKLVSQLEGMINADPEQTLFWGPINQFPEDFSENDRQRLREAFKALIADQLMPAYTRLRDFVRDDYLPACRESVGLGELPNGAAWYAYRVKLFTSTDLSPEEIHQIGLDEVSRIQQQMREVMARVGFEGDLQAFFKHLRTSEQFKYGSQQALLDAYESVREQVEARVPELFSLVPQTGYEIRPVEPYREKVAAGGNYQRPSEDRTRPGIFFVNTYDLPARTT
;
A
#
# COMPACT_ATOMS: atom_id res chain seq x y z
N VAL A 1 6.92 -12.21 19.37
CA VAL A 1 6.90 -11.81 17.94
C VAL A 1 8.15 -11.02 17.57
N ILE A 2 8.41 -9.86 18.19
CA ILE A 2 9.57 -9.01 17.85
C ILE A 2 10.91 -9.75 18.03
N ASP A 3 11.12 -10.40 19.17
CA ASP A 3 12.37 -11.13 19.41
C ASP A 3 12.55 -12.30 18.43
N SER A 4 11.45 -12.94 18.00
CA SER A 4 11.46 -13.96 16.94
C SER A 4 11.85 -13.38 15.57
N ALA A 5 11.40 -12.15 15.25
CA ALA A 5 11.81 -11.47 14.03
C ALA A 5 13.32 -11.16 14.04
N ILE A 6 13.86 -10.68 15.17
CA ILE A 6 15.30 -10.45 15.35
C ILE A 6 16.07 -11.75 15.18
N ALA A 7 15.61 -12.85 15.80
CA ALA A 7 16.25 -14.16 15.66
C ALA A 7 16.29 -14.64 14.20
N ASN A 8 15.19 -14.50 13.45
CA ASN A 8 15.14 -14.86 12.05
C ASN A 8 16.04 -13.97 11.18
N MET A 9 16.13 -12.67 11.49
CA MET A 9 17.04 -11.76 10.82
C MET A 9 18.50 -12.16 11.04
N ARG A 10 18.87 -12.57 12.26
CA ARG A 10 20.22 -13.09 12.56
C ARG A 10 20.54 -14.35 11.75
N GLN A 11 19.60 -15.30 11.66
CA GLN A 11 19.77 -16.48 10.80
C GLN A 11 19.94 -16.08 9.32
N GLY A 12 19.18 -15.08 8.85
CA GLY A 12 19.34 -14.53 7.51
C GLY A 12 20.73 -13.92 7.27
N MET A 13 21.29 -13.20 8.25
CA MET A 13 22.66 -12.67 8.18
C MET A 13 23.69 -13.79 8.06
N GLU A 14 23.57 -14.85 8.88
CA GLU A 14 24.45 -16.02 8.83
C GLU A 14 24.38 -16.75 7.48
N ALA A 15 23.18 -16.85 6.90
CA ALA A 15 22.94 -17.50 5.62
C ALA A 15 23.25 -16.61 4.39
N GLY A 16 23.62 -15.34 4.58
CA GLY A 16 23.76 -14.37 3.48
C GLY A 16 22.44 -14.01 2.79
N VAL A 17 21.30 -14.29 3.43
CA VAL A 17 19.95 -13.96 2.96
C VAL A 17 19.46 -12.71 3.69
N VAL A 18 19.92 -11.55 3.21
CA VAL A 18 19.66 -10.24 3.81
C VAL A 18 18.90 -9.30 2.88
N GLN A 19 18.18 -8.36 3.47
CA GLN A 19 17.43 -7.35 2.73
C GLN A 19 18.35 -6.31 2.07
N PRO A 20 17.89 -5.61 1.02
CA PRO A 20 18.57 -4.44 0.47
C PRO A 20 18.71 -3.33 1.51
N ARG A 21 19.89 -2.71 1.56
CA ARG A 21 20.20 -1.59 2.48
C ARG A 21 19.25 -0.42 2.32
N VAL A 22 18.87 -0.08 1.09
CA VAL A 22 17.91 1.01 0.79
C VAL A 22 16.53 0.80 1.42
N LEU A 23 16.08 -0.46 1.57
CA LEU A 23 14.80 -0.76 2.21
C LEU A 23 14.93 -0.71 3.73
N MET A 24 16.00 -1.27 4.27
CA MET A 24 16.19 -1.33 5.71
C MET A 24 16.48 0.05 6.33
N GLY A 25 17.13 0.95 5.60
CA GLY A 25 17.26 2.36 6.02
C GLY A 25 15.90 3.03 6.21
N LYS A 26 14.94 2.78 5.31
CA LYS A 26 13.56 3.27 5.47
C LYS A 26 12.85 2.62 6.65
N LEU A 27 13.08 1.32 6.90
CA LEU A 27 12.48 0.64 8.04
C LEU A 27 12.95 1.25 9.36
N VAL A 28 14.23 1.62 9.49
CA VAL A 28 14.74 2.31 10.69
C VAL A 28 13.93 3.58 10.96
N SER A 29 13.76 4.45 9.95
CA SER A 29 12.97 5.67 10.10
C SER A 29 11.49 5.39 10.43
N GLN A 30 10.92 4.32 9.88
CA GLN A 30 9.55 3.90 10.22
C GLN A 30 9.44 3.45 11.68
N LEU A 31 10.37 2.63 12.16
CA LEU A 31 10.39 2.17 13.55
C LEU A 31 10.60 3.35 14.51
N GLU A 32 11.47 4.30 14.17
CA GLU A 32 11.65 5.53 14.95
C GLU A 32 10.35 6.33 15.06
N GLY A 33 9.60 6.47 13.97
CA GLY A 33 8.30 7.15 13.98
C GLY A 33 7.20 6.41 14.76
N MET A 34 7.35 5.10 14.97
CA MET A 34 6.39 4.29 15.75
C MET A 34 6.67 4.29 17.26
N ILE A 35 7.91 4.60 17.67
CA ILE A 35 8.31 4.62 19.07
C ILE A 35 7.93 5.98 19.67
N ASN A 36 7.04 5.96 20.65
CA ASN A 36 6.67 7.13 21.44
C ASN A 36 6.69 6.80 22.93
N ALA A 37 7.27 7.70 23.73
CA ALA A 37 7.32 7.53 25.18
C ALA A 37 5.95 7.71 25.84
N ASP A 38 5.04 8.46 25.21
CA ASP A 38 3.66 8.57 25.64
C ASP A 38 2.79 7.48 24.97
N PRO A 39 2.31 6.48 25.74
CA PRO A 39 1.46 5.43 25.21
C PRO A 39 0.23 5.94 24.46
N GLU A 40 -0.35 7.05 24.92
CA GLU A 40 -1.62 7.58 24.42
C GLU A 40 -1.47 8.25 23.05
N GLN A 41 -0.23 8.62 22.69
CA GLN A 41 0.14 9.18 21.39
C GLN A 41 0.61 8.11 20.39
N THR A 42 0.55 6.82 20.76
CA THR A 42 0.88 5.73 19.85
C THR A 42 -0.33 5.31 19.02
N LEU A 43 -0.09 4.77 17.82
CA LEU A 43 -1.14 4.16 16.99
C LEU A 43 -1.86 3.00 17.71
N PHE A 44 -1.17 2.34 18.65
CA PHE A 44 -1.70 1.21 19.43
C PHE A 44 -2.73 1.65 20.47
N TRP A 45 -2.81 2.94 20.79
CA TRP A 45 -3.84 3.50 21.65
C TRP A 45 -5.19 3.71 20.95
N GLY A 46 -5.22 3.61 19.61
CA GLY A 46 -6.43 3.81 18.80
C GLY A 46 -7.69 3.12 19.34
N PRO A 47 -7.65 1.84 19.74
CA PRO A 47 -8.81 1.15 20.31
C PRO A 47 -9.34 1.76 21.62
N ILE A 48 -8.47 2.33 22.45
CA ILE A 48 -8.85 2.96 23.72
C ILE A 48 -9.61 4.28 23.50
N ASN A 49 -9.32 4.97 22.41
CA ASN A 49 -10.09 6.15 21.99
C ASN A 49 -11.49 5.80 21.46
N GLN A 50 -11.78 4.50 21.23
CA GLN A 50 -12.99 4.03 20.54
C GLN A 50 -13.63 2.84 21.27
N PHE A 51 -13.84 2.98 22.57
CA PHE A 51 -14.58 1.96 23.33
C PHE A 51 -16.03 1.82 22.84
N PRO A 52 -16.55 0.60 22.62
CA PRO A 52 -17.98 0.38 22.35
C PRO A 52 -18.86 0.94 23.47
N GLU A 53 -20.05 1.43 23.16
CA GLU A 53 -20.94 2.09 24.12
C GLU A 53 -21.31 1.17 25.30
N ASP A 54 -21.49 -0.12 25.05
CA ASP A 54 -21.93 -1.12 26.03
C ASP A 54 -20.89 -1.46 27.12
N PHE A 55 -19.66 -0.94 27.03
CA PHE A 55 -18.63 -1.16 28.04
C PHE A 55 -18.90 -0.35 29.31
N SER A 56 -18.88 -1.03 30.46
CA SER A 56 -18.97 -0.40 31.77
C SER A 56 -17.78 0.55 32.04
N GLU A 57 -17.96 1.59 32.84
CA GLU A 57 -16.85 2.50 33.17
C GLU A 57 -15.72 1.78 33.93
N ASN A 58 -16.05 0.76 34.73
CA ASN A 58 -15.05 -0.05 35.41
C ASN A 58 -14.17 -0.81 34.40
N ASP A 59 -14.78 -1.42 33.38
CA ASP A 59 -14.03 -2.10 32.32
C ASP A 59 -13.21 -1.13 31.47
N ARG A 60 -13.76 0.04 31.14
CA ARG A 60 -13.03 1.09 30.42
C ARG A 60 -11.79 1.50 31.19
N GLN A 61 -11.91 1.77 32.49
CA GLN A 61 -10.78 2.15 33.32
C GLN A 61 -9.73 1.04 33.43
N ARG A 62 -10.16 -0.20 33.73
CA ARG A 62 -9.28 -1.36 33.81
C ARG A 62 -8.50 -1.58 32.50
N LEU A 63 -9.16 -1.43 31.35
CA LEU A 63 -8.53 -1.61 30.05
C LEU A 63 -7.60 -0.46 29.67
N ARG A 64 -7.95 0.80 29.99
CA ARG A 64 -7.04 1.95 29.82
C ARG A 64 -5.72 1.71 30.55
N GLU A 65 -5.79 1.34 31.83
CA GLU A 65 -4.61 1.08 32.65
C GLU A 65 -3.79 -0.09 32.11
N ALA A 66 -4.45 -1.21 31.75
CA ALA A 66 -3.79 -2.37 31.19
C ALA A 66 -3.10 -2.07 29.84
N PHE A 67 -3.75 -1.33 28.95
CA PHE A 67 -3.15 -0.92 27.66
C PHE A 67 -1.98 0.03 27.87
N LYS A 68 -2.10 0.97 28.82
CA LYS A 68 -1.04 1.95 29.10
C LYS A 68 0.23 1.24 29.56
N ALA A 69 0.09 0.32 30.51
CA ALA A 69 1.19 -0.51 30.99
C ALA A 69 1.75 -1.41 29.88
N LEU A 70 0.91 -2.10 29.11
CA LEU A 70 1.36 -2.97 28.01
C LEU A 70 2.19 -2.20 26.97
N ILE A 71 1.71 -1.01 26.57
CA ILE A 71 2.39 -0.19 25.56
C ILE A 71 3.70 0.35 26.12
N ALA A 72 3.69 0.94 27.32
CA ALA A 72 4.86 1.55 27.94
C ALA A 72 5.95 0.51 28.29
N ASP A 73 5.55 -0.61 28.89
CA ASP A 73 6.49 -1.51 29.56
C ASP A 73 6.92 -2.68 28.68
N GLN A 74 6.14 -3.02 27.64
CA GLN A 74 6.43 -4.17 26.78
C GLN A 74 6.58 -3.77 25.31
N LEU A 75 5.60 -3.05 24.75
CA LEU A 75 5.55 -2.81 23.32
C LEU A 75 6.62 -1.81 22.86
N MET A 76 6.69 -0.63 23.47
CA MET A 76 7.68 0.39 23.11
C MET A 76 9.12 -0.07 23.34
N PRO A 77 9.45 -0.78 24.46
CA PRO A 77 10.75 -1.41 24.62
C PRO A 77 11.06 -2.46 23.56
N ALA A 78 10.07 -3.27 23.14
CA ALA A 78 10.28 -4.25 22.08
C ALA A 78 10.57 -3.59 20.73
N TYR A 79 9.81 -2.55 20.34
CA TYR A 79 10.08 -1.77 19.12
C TYR A 79 11.43 -1.09 19.17
N THR A 80 11.83 -0.55 20.33
CA THR A 80 13.15 0.02 20.57
C THR A 80 14.26 -0.99 20.31
N ARG A 81 14.15 -2.21 20.87
CA ARG A 81 15.11 -3.29 20.62
C ARG A 81 15.20 -3.67 19.14
N LEU A 82 14.06 -3.75 18.44
CA LEU A 82 14.06 -4.04 17.00
C LEU A 82 14.73 -2.92 16.20
N ARG A 83 14.41 -1.67 16.51
CA ARG A 83 14.99 -0.48 15.86
C ARG A 83 16.50 -0.45 16.03
N ASP A 84 16.98 -0.65 17.26
CA ASP A 84 18.41 -0.68 17.58
C ASP A 84 19.11 -1.85 16.86
N PHE A 85 18.55 -3.06 16.93
CA PHE A 85 19.09 -4.21 16.20
C PHE A 85 19.14 -3.97 14.68
N VAL A 86 18.07 -3.45 14.09
CA VAL A 86 18.02 -3.19 12.65
C VAL A 86 19.05 -2.13 12.26
N ARG A 87 19.16 -1.04 13.03
CA ARG A 87 20.10 0.06 12.76
C ARG A 87 21.55 -0.36 12.93
N ASP A 88 21.86 -1.02 14.04
CA ASP A 88 23.24 -1.21 14.50
C ASP A 88 23.85 -2.54 14.04
N ASP A 89 23.04 -3.60 13.93
CA ASP A 89 23.52 -4.94 13.56
C ASP A 89 23.12 -5.32 12.12
N TYR A 90 21.83 -5.21 11.77
CA TYR A 90 21.31 -5.77 10.52
C TYR A 90 21.61 -4.89 9.30
N LEU A 91 21.45 -3.57 9.42
CA LEU A 91 21.66 -2.63 8.31
C LEU A 91 23.11 -2.64 7.80
N PRO A 92 24.16 -2.70 8.65
CA PRO A 92 25.52 -2.91 8.18
C PRO A 92 25.72 -4.20 7.39
N ALA A 93 25.03 -5.28 7.77
CA ALA A 93 25.08 -6.57 7.07
C ALA A 93 24.21 -6.63 5.79
N CYS A 94 23.35 -5.64 5.54
CA CYS A 94 22.49 -5.61 4.36
C CYS A 94 23.29 -5.48 3.07
N ARG A 95 22.77 -6.09 2.01
CA ARG A 95 23.33 -6.01 0.66
C ARG A 95 23.00 -4.68 -0.01
N GLU A 96 23.90 -4.21 -0.87
CA GLU A 96 23.66 -3.01 -1.70
C GLU A 96 22.77 -3.32 -2.92
N SER A 97 22.77 -4.57 -3.39
CA SER A 97 21.94 -4.98 -4.50
C SER A 97 20.44 -4.98 -4.12
N VAL A 98 19.58 -4.83 -5.13
CA VAL A 98 18.12 -4.74 -4.93
C VAL A 98 17.36 -5.97 -5.42
N GLY A 99 17.83 -6.59 -6.51
CA GLY A 99 17.16 -7.73 -7.13
C GLY A 99 17.24 -9.01 -6.29
N LEU A 100 16.19 -9.83 -6.29
CA LEU A 100 16.18 -11.11 -5.58
C LEU A 100 17.21 -12.10 -6.14
N GLY A 101 17.53 -11.99 -7.44
CA GLY A 101 18.52 -12.82 -8.13
C GLY A 101 19.93 -12.77 -7.53
N GLU A 102 20.23 -11.70 -6.78
CA GLU A 102 21.53 -11.45 -6.16
C GLU A 102 21.70 -12.14 -4.78
N LEU A 103 20.67 -12.85 -4.33
CA LEU A 103 20.74 -13.70 -3.14
C LEU A 103 21.31 -15.09 -3.47
N PRO A 104 21.79 -15.85 -2.47
CA PRO A 104 22.08 -17.26 -2.64
C PRO A 104 20.86 -18.00 -3.22
N ASN A 105 21.04 -18.65 -4.39
CA ASN A 105 19.96 -19.29 -5.16
C ASN A 105 18.80 -18.35 -5.57
N GLY A 106 19.08 -17.05 -5.67
CA GLY A 106 18.09 -16.00 -5.87
C GLY A 106 17.31 -16.11 -7.17
N ALA A 107 17.94 -16.62 -8.24
CA ALA A 107 17.27 -16.84 -9.53
C ALA A 107 16.14 -17.88 -9.42
N ALA A 108 16.36 -19.00 -8.72
CA ALA A 108 15.33 -20.00 -8.50
C ALA A 108 14.21 -19.47 -7.61
N TRP A 109 14.54 -18.67 -6.59
CA TRP A 109 13.55 -18.01 -5.74
C TRP A 109 12.70 -17.02 -6.55
N TYR A 110 13.34 -16.28 -7.47
CA TYR A 110 12.64 -15.33 -8.32
C TYR A 110 11.70 -16.04 -9.30
N ALA A 111 12.16 -17.09 -9.97
CA ALA A 111 11.33 -17.91 -10.84
C ALA A 111 10.13 -18.52 -10.09
N TYR A 112 10.35 -19.05 -8.88
CA TYR A 112 9.27 -19.54 -8.04
C TYR A 112 8.26 -18.43 -7.68
N ARG A 113 8.73 -17.24 -7.31
CA ARG A 113 7.85 -16.10 -7.03
C ARG A 113 7.07 -15.65 -8.26
N VAL A 114 7.70 -15.62 -9.42
CA VAL A 114 7.03 -15.32 -10.70
C VAL A 114 5.88 -16.29 -10.93
N LYS A 115 6.10 -17.60 -10.77
CA LYS A 115 5.05 -18.60 -10.85
C LYS A 115 3.95 -18.38 -9.79
N LEU A 116 4.34 -18.15 -8.53
CA LEU A 116 3.38 -17.93 -7.43
C LEU A 116 2.47 -16.71 -7.66
N PHE A 117 3.01 -15.59 -8.16
CA PHE A 117 2.27 -14.35 -8.34
C PHE A 117 1.54 -14.24 -9.67
N THR A 118 2.01 -14.92 -10.72
CA THR A 118 1.35 -14.91 -12.05
C THR A 118 0.44 -16.11 -12.25
N SER A 119 0.62 -17.18 -11.49
CA SER A 119 0.00 -18.50 -11.72
C SER A 119 0.28 -19.09 -13.11
N THR A 120 1.30 -18.59 -13.81
CA THR A 120 1.74 -19.11 -15.12
C THR A 120 2.98 -19.98 -14.97
N ASP A 121 3.27 -20.78 -16.00
CA ASP A 121 4.52 -21.52 -16.13
C ASP A 121 5.59 -20.77 -16.97
N LEU A 122 5.32 -19.50 -17.32
CA LEU A 122 6.27 -18.68 -18.08
C LEU A 122 7.50 -18.34 -17.22
N SER A 123 8.65 -18.33 -17.86
CA SER A 123 9.91 -17.88 -17.27
C SER A 123 9.90 -16.37 -16.99
N PRO A 124 10.74 -15.89 -16.04
CA PRO A 124 10.93 -14.46 -15.84
C PRO A 124 11.31 -13.70 -17.12
N GLU A 125 12.13 -14.31 -17.98
CA GLU A 125 12.59 -13.74 -19.25
C GLU A 125 11.44 -13.60 -20.26
N GLU A 126 10.56 -14.60 -20.38
CA GLU A 126 9.38 -14.52 -21.25
C GLU A 126 8.41 -13.43 -20.79
N ILE A 127 8.17 -13.34 -19.47
CA ILE A 127 7.32 -12.28 -18.90
C ILE A 127 7.96 -10.91 -19.11
N HIS A 128 9.28 -10.79 -19.00
CA HIS A 128 9.98 -9.54 -19.28
C HIS A 128 9.79 -9.12 -20.74
N GLN A 129 9.94 -10.05 -21.69
CA GLN A 129 9.75 -9.77 -23.10
C GLN A 129 8.31 -9.36 -23.42
N ILE A 130 7.32 -10.07 -22.88
CA ILE A 130 5.90 -9.67 -22.99
C ILE A 130 5.70 -8.24 -22.47
N GLY A 131 6.34 -7.89 -21.34
CA GLY A 131 6.29 -6.52 -20.81
C GLY A 131 6.86 -5.47 -21.77
N LEU A 132 7.99 -5.75 -22.42
CA LEU A 132 8.59 -4.85 -23.40
C LEU A 132 7.68 -4.68 -24.64
N ASP A 133 7.12 -5.79 -25.12
CA ASP A 133 6.22 -5.79 -26.28
C ASP A 133 4.94 -5.01 -25.98
N GLU A 134 4.35 -5.19 -24.79
CA GLU A 134 3.17 -4.47 -24.35
C GLU A 134 3.44 -2.98 -24.12
N VAL A 135 4.61 -2.60 -23.59
CA VAL A 135 5.03 -1.19 -23.50
C VAL A 135 5.07 -0.56 -24.89
N SER A 136 5.68 -1.23 -25.87
CA SER A 136 5.74 -0.74 -27.26
C SER A 136 4.34 -0.60 -27.86
N ARG A 137 3.51 -1.64 -27.72
CA ARG A 137 2.12 -1.68 -28.21
C ARG A 137 1.28 -0.54 -27.63
N ILE A 138 1.32 -0.34 -26.32
CA ILE A 138 0.54 0.70 -25.62
C ILE A 138 1.05 2.10 -25.99
N GLN A 139 2.36 2.30 -26.08
CA GLN A 139 2.92 3.59 -26.52
C GLN A 139 2.50 3.95 -27.95
N GLN A 140 2.36 2.95 -28.84
CA GLN A 140 1.83 3.16 -30.18
C GLN A 140 0.36 3.61 -30.14
N GLN A 141 -0.47 2.95 -29.34
CA GLN A 141 -1.87 3.34 -29.15
C GLN A 141 -1.99 4.75 -28.57
N MET A 142 -1.11 5.13 -27.64
CA MET A 142 -1.07 6.50 -27.10
C MET A 142 -0.74 7.54 -28.18
N ARG A 143 0.19 7.25 -29.10
CA ARG A 143 0.49 8.13 -30.24
C ARG A 143 -0.71 8.31 -31.18
N GLU A 144 -1.48 7.24 -31.41
CA GLU A 144 -2.71 7.34 -32.19
C GLU A 144 -3.75 8.23 -31.52
N VAL A 145 -3.89 8.12 -30.19
CA VAL A 145 -4.77 9.03 -29.41
C VAL A 145 -4.27 10.47 -29.49
N MET A 146 -2.96 10.71 -29.32
CA MET A 146 -2.36 12.05 -29.46
C MET A 146 -2.72 12.69 -30.81
N ALA A 147 -2.60 11.93 -31.91
CA ALA A 147 -2.96 12.40 -33.24
C ALA A 147 -4.46 12.72 -33.36
N ARG A 148 -5.34 11.88 -32.79
CA ARG A 148 -6.79 12.11 -32.81
C ARG A 148 -7.23 13.35 -32.03
N VAL A 149 -6.56 13.65 -30.92
CA VAL A 149 -6.84 14.85 -30.10
C VAL A 149 -6.04 16.08 -30.54
N GLY A 150 -5.26 15.96 -31.63
CA GLY A 150 -4.48 17.07 -32.18
C GLY A 150 -3.34 17.54 -31.28
N PHE A 151 -2.79 16.67 -30.44
CA PHE A 151 -1.64 17.02 -29.60
C PHE A 151 -0.32 16.87 -30.39
N GLU A 152 0.46 17.94 -30.43
CA GLU A 152 1.78 17.96 -31.08
C GLU A 152 2.92 17.72 -30.06
N GLY A 153 3.95 16.98 -30.47
CA GLY A 153 5.12 16.68 -29.65
C GLY A 153 5.31 15.18 -29.39
N ASP A 154 6.16 14.84 -28.42
CA ASP A 154 6.43 13.46 -28.04
C ASP A 154 5.54 12.98 -26.87
N LEU A 155 5.64 11.69 -26.54
CA LEU A 155 4.89 11.10 -25.43
C LEU A 155 5.23 11.73 -24.07
N GLN A 156 6.46 12.19 -23.86
CA GLN A 156 6.85 12.82 -22.60
C GLN A 156 6.16 14.18 -22.44
N ALA A 157 6.12 14.97 -23.50
CA ALA A 157 5.38 16.23 -23.57
C ALA A 157 3.89 15.99 -23.37
N PHE A 158 3.32 14.94 -23.98
CA PHE A 158 1.93 14.56 -23.78
C PHE A 158 1.62 14.20 -22.33
N PHE A 159 2.44 13.34 -21.71
CA PHE A 159 2.28 13.01 -20.28
C PHE A 159 2.45 14.21 -19.37
N LYS A 160 3.37 15.13 -19.69
CA LYS A 160 3.51 16.38 -18.95
C LYS A 160 2.23 17.21 -19.07
N HIS A 161 1.70 17.38 -20.28
CA HIS A 161 0.47 18.10 -20.52
C HIS A 161 -0.70 17.52 -19.73
N LEU A 162 -0.91 16.19 -19.78
CA LEU A 162 -1.95 15.51 -18.99
C LEU A 162 -1.75 15.74 -17.48
N ARG A 163 -0.50 15.73 -17.01
CA ARG A 163 -0.17 15.96 -15.59
C ARG A 163 -0.23 17.40 -15.14
N THR A 164 -0.13 18.40 -16.01
CA THR A 164 -0.02 19.81 -15.59
C THR A 164 -1.15 20.71 -16.09
N SER A 165 -1.95 20.26 -17.06
CA SER A 165 -3.07 21.08 -17.57
C SER A 165 -4.19 21.12 -16.53
N GLU A 166 -4.64 22.32 -16.18
CA GLU A 166 -5.72 22.57 -15.22
C GLU A 166 -7.04 21.91 -15.64
N GLN A 167 -7.26 21.68 -16.94
CA GLN A 167 -8.47 21.02 -17.45
C GLN A 167 -8.62 19.56 -16.98
N PHE A 168 -7.52 18.93 -16.53
CA PHE A 168 -7.52 17.56 -16.01
C PHE A 168 -7.46 17.50 -14.48
N LYS A 169 -7.74 18.62 -13.80
CA LYS A 169 -7.64 18.74 -12.33
C LYS A 169 -9.01 18.84 -11.71
N TYR A 170 -9.16 18.18 -10.56
CA TYR A 170 -10.32 18.38 -9.70
C TYR A 170 -10.08 19.56 -8.75
N GLY A 171 -11.07 20.45 -8.67
CA GLY A 171 -10.99 21.64 -7.80
C GLY A 171 -11.16 21.35 -6.31
N SER A 172 -11.65 20.17 -5.93
CA SER A 172 -11.84 19.78 -4.53
C SER A 172 -11.86 18.26 -4.36
N GLN A 173 -11.68 17.82 -3.11
CA GLN A 173 -11.89 16.42 -2.73
C GLN A 173 -13.29 15.93 -3.11
N GLN A 174 -14.32 16.75 -2.85
CA GLN A 174 -15.70 16.36 -3.15
C GLN A 174 -15.90 16.17 -4.65
N ALA A 175 -15.37 17.08 -5.48
CA ALA A 175 -15.48 16.96 -6.93
C ALA A 175 -14.83 15.66 -7.47
N LEU A 176 -13.71 15.23 -6.88
CA LEU A 176 -13.08 13.95 -7.21
C LEU A 176 -13.96 12.77 -6.81
N LEU A 177 -14.51 12.77 -5.59
CA LEU A 177 -15.38 11.71 -5.10
C LEU A 177 -16.67 11.60 -5.92
N ASP A 178 -17.30 12.74 -6.24
CA ASP A 178 -18.50 12.80 -7.08
C ASP A 178 -18.24 12.23 -8.48
N ALA A 179 -17.05 12.47 -9.05
CA ALA A 179 -16.68 11.89 -10.33
C ALA A 179 -16.54 10.36 -10.26
N TYR A 180 -15.97 9.82 -9.18
CA TYR A 180 -15.92 8.38 -8.95
C TYR A 180 -17.32 7.77 -8.78
N GLU A 181 -18.21 8.43 -8.02
CA GLU A 181 -19.60 7.96 -7.87
C GLU A 181 -20.36 8.01 -9.20
N SER A 182 -20.17 9.05 -10.02
CA SER A 182 -20.76 9.11 -11.36
C SER A 182 -20.29 7.98 -12.29
N VAL A 183 -19.00 7.63 -12.24
CA VAL A 183 -18.47 6.48 -12.99
C VAL A 183 -19.05 5.18 -12.45
N ARG A 184 -19.17 5.04 -11.12
CA ARG A 184 -19.78 3.86 -10.49
C ARG A 184 -21.21 3.65 -10.98
N GLU A 185 -22.05 4.68 -10.98
CA GLU A 185 -23.44 4.59 -11.45
C GLU A 185 -23.52 4.10 -12.91
N GLN A 186 -22.67 4.66 -13.78
CA GLN A 186 -22.62 4.25 -15.19
C GLN A 186 -22.15 2.81 -15.37
N VAL A 187 -21.17 2.38 -14.57
CA VAL A 187 -20.67 1.00 -14.59
C VAL A 187 -21.75 0.05 -14.07
N GLU A 188 -22.32 0.31 -12.89
CA GLU A 188 -23.34 -0.53 -12.26
C GLU A 188 -24.58 -0.73 -13.14
N ALA A 189 -24.99 0.29 -13.90
CA ALA A 189 -26.08 0.17 -14.87
C ALA A 189 -25.77 -0.79 -16.03
N ARG A 190 -24.50 -0.90 -16.44
CA ARG A 190 -24.06 -1.74 -17.57
C ARG A 190 -23.57 -3.13 -17.19
N VAL A 191 -23.18 -3.35 -15.93
CA VAL A 191 -22.70 -4.66 -15.46
C VAL A 191 -23.68 -5.81 -15.82
N PRO A 192 -25.00 -5.67 -15.62
CA PRO A 192 -25.94 -6.74 -15.95
C PRO A 192 -26.00 -7.10 -17.44
N GLU A 193 -25.54 -6.21 -18.34
CA GLU A 193 -25.48 -6.48 -19.78
C GLU A 193 -24.35 -7.48 -20.13
N LEU A 194 -23.31 -7.55 -19.30
CA LEU A 194 -22.11 -8.37 -19.53
C LEU A 194 -22.00 -9.58 -18.60
N PHE A 195 -22.64 -9.51 -17.42
CA PHE A 195 -22.51 -10.52 -16.38
C PHE A 195 -23.87 -10.97 -15.87
N SER A 196 -24.13 -12.28 -15.95
CA SER A 196 -25.36 -12.89 -15.42
C SER A 196 -25.38 -13.05 -13.90
N LEU A 197 -24.22 -12.90 -13.25
CA LEU A 197 -24.06 -13.02 -11.80
C LEU A 197 -23.36 -11.78 -11.25
N VAL A 198 -24.04 -11.08 -10.36
CA VAL A 198 -23.54 -9.85 -9.72
C VAL A 198 -23.50 -10.07 -8.20
N PRO A 199 -22.43 -9.64 -7.50
CA PRO A 199 -22.38 -9.70 -6.05
C PRO A 199 -23.56 -8.97 -5.39
N GLN A 200 -24.14 -9.59 -4.36
CA GLN A 200 -25.17 -8.93 -3.54
C GLN A 200 -24.61 -7.81 -2.67
N THR A 201 -23.33 -7.90 -2.33
CA THR A 201 -22.66 -6.93 -1.46
C THR A 201 -22.20 -5.75 -2.29
N GLY A 202 -22.78 -4.58 -2.00
CA GLY A 202 -22.33 -3.31 -2.56
C GLY A 202 -20.97 -2.87 -2.02
N TYR A 203 -20.52 -1.73 -2.53
CA TYR A 203 -19.35 -1.04 -2.03
C TYR A 203 -19.61 0.47 -1.93
N GLU A 204 -18.81 1.13 -1.12
CA GLU A 204 -18.80 2.57 -0.96
C GLU A 204 -17.50 3.16 -1.49
N ILE A 205 -17.55 4.40 -1.97
CA ILE A 205 -16.36 5.18 -2.30
C ILE A 205 -16.07 6.11 -1.12
N ARG A 206 -14.87 6.02 -0.55
CA ARG A 206 -14.47 6.84 0.61
C ARG A 206 -13.13 7.53 0.39
N PRO A 207 -12.91 8.73 0.92
CA PRO A 207 -11.55 9.27 1.00
C PRO A 207 -10.69 8.39 1.92
N VAL A 208 -9.40 8.29 1.62
CA VAL A 208 -8.43 7.70 2.55
C VAL A 208 -8.39 8.53 3.85
N GLU A 209 -8.23 7.85 4.99
CA GLU A 209 -8.21 8.51 6.29
C GLU A 209 -6.98 9.43 6.48
N PRO A 210 -7.13 10.60 7.15
CA PRO A 210 -6.06 11.60 7.26
C PRO A 210 -4.74 11.09 7.86
N TYR A 211 -4.81 10.11 8.77
CA TYR A 211 -3.62 9.58 9.44
C TYR A 211 -2.73 8.74 8.52
N ARG A 212 -3.23 8.25 7.37
CA ARG A 212 -2.47 7.41 6.42
C ARG A 212 -2.44 7.93 4.99
N GLU A 213 -3.13 9.02 4.68
CA GLU A 213 -3.29 9.54 3.31
C GLU A 213 -1.97 9.87 2.60
N LYS A 214 -0.93 10.29 3.35
CA LYS A 214 0.39 10.63 2.77
C LYS A 214 1.18 9.43 2.25
N VAL A 215 0.90 8.23 2.76
CA VAL A 215 1.62 6.99 2.43
C VAL A 215 0.74 5.96 1.72
N ALA A 216 -0.56 6.22 1.63
CA ALA A 216 -1.51 5.37 0.92
C ALA A 216 -1.36 5.49 -0.61
N ALA A 217 -1.72 4.42 -1.32
CA ALA A 217 -1.79 4.43 -2.78
C ALA A 217 -2.86 5.41 -3.30
N GLY A 218 -2.84 5.71 -4.61
CA GLY A 218 -3.83 6.59 -5.26
C GLY A 218 -5.29 6.10 -5.09
N GLY A 219 -5.48 4.78 -5.06
CA GLY A 219 -6.71 4.14 -4.64
C GLY A 219 -6.47 2.71 -4.15
N ASN A 220 -7.36 2.19 -3.31
CA ASN A 220 -7.29 0.81 -2.82
C ASN A 220 -8.69 0.25 -2.52
N TYR A 221 -8.88 -1.06 -2.70
CA TYR A 221 -10.13 -1.72 -2.33
C TYR A 221 -9.96 -2.52 -1.04
N GLN A 222 -10.85 -2.28 -0.07
CA GLN A 222 -11.03 -3.09 1.12
C GLN A 222 -12.24 -3.99 0.92
N ARG A 223 -12.05 -5.30 1.11
CA ARG A 223 -13.12 -6.29 1.00
C ARG A 223 -14.19 -6.07 2.10
N PRO A 224 -15.46 -6.37 1.80
CA PRO A 224 -16.52 -6.39 2.82
C PRO A 224 -16.17 -7.34 3.96
N SER A 225 -16.75 -7.14 5.13
CA SER A 225 -16.67 -8.13 6.20
C SER A 225 -17.45 -9.40 5.82
N GLU A 226 -17.01 -10.55 6.32
CA GLU A 226 -17.66 -11.84 6.02
C GLU A 226 -19.09 -11.90 6.55
N ASP A 227 -19.34 -11.27 7.70
CA ASP A 227 -20.67 -11.10 8.31
C ASP A 227 -21.52 -10.01 7.63
N ARG A 228 -21.00 -9.34 6.60
CA ARG A 228 -21.63 -8.27 5.82
C ARG A 228 -22.01 -7.02 6.62
N THR A 229 -21.54 -6.87 7.85
CA THR A 229 -21.78 -5.67 8.66
C THR A 229 -21.03 -4.44 8.12
N ARG A 230 -19.94 -4.66 7.36
CA ARG A 230 -19.19 -3.62 6.64
C ARG A 230 -19.20 -3.91 5.14
N PRO A 231 -19.61 -2.96 4.28
CA PRO A 231 -19.56 -3.14 2.84
C PRO A 231 -18.11 -3.15 2.32
N GLY A 232 -17.94 -3.44 1.03
CA GLY A 232 -16.68 -3.17 0.37
C GLY A 232 -16.40 -1.67 0.38
N ILE A 233 -15.14 -1.26 0.46
CA ILE A 233 -14.77 0.15 0.42
C ILE A 233 -13.72 0.35 -0.65
N PHE A 234 -14.04 1.14 -1.66
CA PHE A 234 -13.05 1.68 -2.58
C PHE A 234 -12.56 3.02 -2.04
N PHE A 235 -11.34 3.01 -1.51
CA PHE A 235 -10.69 4.22 -1.03
C PHE A 235 -10.06 5.00 -2.17
N VAL A 236 -10.31 6.30 -2.20
CA VAL A 236 -9.71 7.27 -3.10
C VAL A 236 -8.80 8.17 -2.28
N ASN A 237 -7.52 8.26 -2.66
CA ASN A 237 -6.59 9.13 -1.94
C ASN A 237 -6.70 10.57 -2.45
N THR A 238 -7.24 11.45 -1.62
CA THR A 238 -7.52 12.85 -1.93
C THR A 238 -6.46 13.82 -1.40
N TYR A 239 -5.36 13.33 -0.80
CA TYR A 239 -4.32 14.17 -0.18
C TYR A 239 -3.59 15.07 -1.17
N ASP A 240 -3.17 14.51 -2.31
CA ASP A 240 -2.44 15.21 -3.36
C ASP A 240 -3.33 15.33 -4.61
N LEU A 241 -4.38 16.16 -4.50
CA LEU A 241 -5.34 16.42 -5.59
C LEU A 241 -4.66 16.81 -6.92
N PRO A 242 -3.60 17.65 -6.94
CA PRO A 242 -2.88 17.94 -8.17
C PRO A 242 -2.29 16.68 -8.83
N ALA A 243 -1.93 15.65 -8.08
CA ALA A 243 -1.50 14.36 -8.65
C ALA A 243 -2.67 13.40 -8.97
N ARG A 244 -3.94 13.81 -8.85
CA ARG A 244 -5.14 13.05 -9.24
C ARG A 244 -5.74 13.65 -10.50
N THR A 245 -5.25 13.20 -11.65
CA THR A 245 -5.75 13.64 -12.96
C THR A 245 -7.00 12.91 -13.38
N THR A 246 -7.91 13.60 -14.06
CA THR A 246 -9.10 13.05 -14.75
C THR A 246 -8.70 12.23 -15.97
#